data_AF-A0A7S1EIL2-F1
#
_entry.id   AF-A0A7S1EIL2-F1
#
_cell.length_a   1.000
_cell.length_b   1.000
_cell.length_c   1.000
_cell.angle_alpha   90.00
_cell.angle_beta   90.00
_cell.angle_gamma   90.00
#
_symmetry.space_group_name_H-M   'P 1'
#
loop_
_entity.id
_entity.type
_entity.pdbx_description
1 polymer ?
#
loop_
_entity_poly.entity_id
_entity_poly.type
_entity_poly.pdbx_seq_one_letter_code
_entity_poly.pdbx_strand_id
1 'polypeptide(L)'
;MERINREGARKHYYKGVELLKPGPEQDLEAAISEFSKAIFLVDDQPEYFAKRGHAYMLLKDYKTAVSNFRRSLKLLHTAELGRRTSNLLDAEGLARLRHQELPDAIFLFSAALDLDPSNIYCYVHRALAQIGQSKLDEALKGLNIYLEREQKPKAKLLIHLLVARINKQIKNPTTAAVHVNWALKIDPVNEEALRLYVQLKGRAGELFAEATAYLLRNQPLKAVDCLKHAIELDPKDTRFLVRRGVIYRQMGKYNDAVADLEAVIELTKGTSTDALRQLAITYNQLGIELYSAREYTQALGIFNLAMKHDSESPSICINRGDCYREMQEVGLALEDYLHAHKLNEADSEVRIRLSTLYDARGLTYFDRGMLDDSYREFSQAITFLPQVPHYYIHRATTAMELGNFESAVQDFREVVKIDPHNEQAWAKLSALGDHGPGDRYTSDSPKRGRRQQRKSLKTTEGTLAGAAGVGGLPARVKARSRSPTRTSVEELAFTKALSDRKGKTVGTLRSQLAYKSGKKLDTGQIDDKYADIVSGMPTGSVKGVANPYPEPIMK
;
A
#
# COMPACT_ATOMS: atom_id res chain seq x y z
N MET A 1 -77.14 23.96 -5.93
CA MET A 1 -76.12 24.99 -5.62
C MET A 1 -74.71 24.45 -5.76
N GLU A 2 -74.33 23.37 -5.08
CA GLU A 2 -72.97 22.80 -5.12
C GLU A 2 -72.48 22.42 -6.55
N ARG A 3 -73.37 21.86 -7.38
CA ARG A 3 -73.07 21.55 -8.79
C ARG A 3 -72.79 22.79 -9.65
N ILE A 4 -73.57 23.86 -9.44
CA ILE A 4 -73.43 25.14 -10.16
C ILE A 4 -72.10 25.81 -9.77
N ASN A 5 -71.75 25.78 -8.49
CA ASN A 5 -70.48 26.32 -8.00
C ASN A 5 -69.27 25.57 -8.57
N ARG A 6 -69.35 24.23 -8.69
CA ARG A 6 -68.28 23.42 -9.30
C ARG A 6 -68.12 23.68 -10.80
N GLU A 7 -69.20 23.83 -11.55
CA GLU A 7 -69.15 24.18 -12.98
C GLU A 7 -68.61 25.60 -13.21
N GLY A 8 -69.05 26.56 -12.38
CA GLY A 8 -68.52 27.93 -12.38
C GLY A 8 -67.02 27.98 -12.06
N ALA A 9 -66.58 27.26 -11.02
CA ALA A 9 -65.17 27.19 -10.64
C ALA A 9 -64.30 26.59 -11.75
N ARG A 10 -64.76 25.53 -12.42
CA ARG A 10 -64.08 24.93 -13.58
C ARG A 10 -63.93 25.92 -14.74
N LYS A 11 -64.97 26.70 -15.04
CA LYS A 11 -64.92 27.72 -16.10
C LYS A 11 -63.86 28.79 -15.82
N HIS A 12 -63.84 29.31 -14.58
CA HIS A 12 -62.81 30.26 -14.14
C HIS A 12 -61.41 29.64 -14.16
N TYR A 13 -61.27 28.39 -13.74
CA TYR A 13 -60.00 27.67 -13.80
C TYR A 13 -59.44 27.56 -15.22
N TYR A 14 -60.22 27.06 -16.19
CA TYR A 14 -59.75 26.91 -17.57
C TYR A 14 -59.41 28.25 -18.21
N LYS A 15 -60.20 29.30 -17.94
CA LYS A 15 -59.89 30.66 -18.39
C LYS A 15 -58.57 31.17 -17.81
N GLY A 16 -58.32 30.93 -16.52
CA GLY A 16 -57.03 31.25 -15.89
C GLY A 16 -55.86 30.47 -16.49
N VAL A 17 -56.08 29.20 -16.86
CA VAL A 17 -55.06 28.37 -17.53
C VAL A 17 -54.73 28.88 -18.93
N GLU A 18 -55.70 29.38 -19.68
CA GLU A 18 -55.48 30.01 -20.99
C GLU A 18 -54.63 31.28 -20.88
N LEU A 19 -54.96 32.16 -19.94
CA LEU A 19 -54.20 33.38 -19.64
C LEU A 19 -52.78 33.12 -19.12
N LEU A 20 -52.51 31.91 -18.62
CA LEU A 20 -51.19 31.50 -18.14
C LEU A 20 -50.26 31.01 -19.27
N LYS A 21 -50.80 30.70 -20.46
CA LYS A 21 -50.00 30.20 -21.58
C LYS A 21 -49.04 31.29 -22.08
N PRO A 22 -47.78 30.94 -22.42
CA PRO A 22 -46.84 31.92 -22.95
C PRO A 22 -47.28 32.40 -24.34
N GLY A 23 -47.54 33.71 -24.48
CA GLY A 23 -48.06 34.31 -25.71
C GLY A 23 -48.42 35.79 -25.53
N PRO A 24 -48.90 36.48 -26.58
CA PRO A 24 -49.31 37.88 -26.51
C PRO A 24 -50.53 38.13 -25.61
N GLU A 25 -51.33 37.10 -25.37
CA GLU A 25 -52.50 37.11 -24.49
C GLU A 25 -52.16 36.70 -23.04
N GLN A 26 -50.87 36.55 -22.72
CA GLN A 26 -50.42 36.18 -21.39
C GLN A 26 -50.62 37.35 -20.42
N ASP A 27 -51.54 37.18 -19.48
CA ASP A 27 -51.80 38.13 -18.41
C ASP A 27 -51.81 37.40 -17.06
N LEU A 28 -50.72 37.59 -16.32
CA LEU A 28 -50.48 36.89 -15.06
C LEU A 28 -51.39 37.39 -13.94
N GLU A 29 -51.73 38.68 -13.91
CA GLU A 29 -52.60 39.28 -12.90
C GLU A 29 -54.07 38.87 -13.14
N ALA A 30 -54.51 38.91 -14.40
CA ALA A 30 -55.83 38.40 -14.79
C ALA A 30 -55.96 36.89 -14.51
N ALA A 31 -54.92 36.09 -14.79
CA ALA A 31 -54.90 34.67 -14.45
C ALA A 31 -55.06 34.44 -12.94
N ILE A 32 -54.35 35.20 -12.10
CA ILE A 32 -54.46 35.11 -10.62
C ILE A 32 -55.87 35.48 -10.15
N SER A 33 -56.48 36.51 -10.74
CA SER A 33 -57.86 36.90 -10.45
C SER A 33 -58.84 35.78 -10.77
N GLU A 34 -58.74 35.18 -11.95
CA GLU A 34 -59.59 34.06 -12.36
C GLU A 34 -59.38 32.81 -11.48
N PHE A 35 -58.14 32.49 -11.10
CA PHE A 35 -57.89 31.41 -10.13
C PHE A 35 -58.42 31.72 -8.73
N SER A 36 -58.40 32.98 -8.30
CA SER A 36 -58.95 33.38 -7.00
C SER A 36 -60.47 33.27 -6.97
N LYS A 37 -61.15 33.59 -8.09
CA LYS A 37 -62.59 33.32 -8.26
C LYS A 37 -62.90 31.82 -8.22
N ALA A 38 -62.07 30.99 -8.89
CA ALA A 38 -62.22 29.55 -8.85
C ALA A 38 -62.10 28.98 -7.42
N ILE A 39 -61.10 29.44 -6.66
CA ILE A 39 -60.86 29.05 -5.25
C ILE A 39 -61.98 29.53 -4.33
N PHE A 40 -62.52 30.73 -4.55
CA PHE A 40 -63.61 31.27 -3.76
C PHE A 40 -64.90 30.45 -3.92
N LEU A 41 -65.15 29.95 -5.14
CA LEU A 41 -66.31 29.10 -5.42
C LEU A 41 -66.12 27.67 -4.90
N VAL A 42 -64.90 27.13 -4.98
CA VAL A 42 -64.55 25.78 -4.55
C VAL A 42 -63.11 25.77 -4.01
N ASP A 43 -62.95 25.56 -2.71
CA ASP A 43 -61.66 25.61 -2.01
C ASP A 43 -61.05 24.23 -1.71
N ASP A 44 -61.72 23.15 -2.15
CA ASP A 44 -61.28 21.76 -1.98
C ASP A 44 -60.39 21.26 -3.12
N GLN A 45 -60.27 22.00 -4.23
CA GLN A 45 -59.53 21.58 -5.41
C GLN A 45 -58.04 21.97 -5.32
N PRO A 46 -57.11 21.00 -5.25
CA PRO A 46 -55.68 21.27 -5.14
C PRO A 46 -55.13 22.02 -6.37
N GLU A 47 -55.59 21.65 -7.57
CA GLU A 47 -55.12 22.21 -8.84
C GLU A 47 -55.28 23.73 -8.93
N TYR A 48 -56.31 24.29 -8.30
CA TYR A 48 -56.59 25.73 -8.37
C TYR A 48 -55.51 26.51 -7.61
N PHE A 49 -55.15 26.03 -6.42
CA PHE A 49 -54.05 26.58 -5.64
C PHE A 49 -52.70 26.36 -6.34
N ALA A 50 -52.46 25.19 -6.94
CA ALA A 50 -51.22 24.92 -7.67
C ALA A 50 -51.03 25.84 -8.89
N LYS A 51 -52.08 26.06 -9.71
CA LYS A 51 -52.00 26.96 -10.87
C LYS A 51 -51.89 28.42 -10.46
N ARG A 52 -52.58 28.86 -9.40
CA ARG A 52 -52.40 30.20 -8.84
C ARG A 52 -50.97 30.40 -8.29
N GLY A 53 -50.45 29.41 -7.57
CA GLY A 53 -49.05 29.40 -7.11
C GLY A 53 -48.05 29.49 -8.27
N HIS A 54 -48.33 28.82 -9.39
CA HIS A 54 -47.52 28.92 -10.60
C HIS A 54 -47.56 30.32 -11.24
N ALA A 55 -48.72 30.99 -11.23
CA ALA A 55 -48.83 32.37 -11.71
C ALA A 55 -48.01 33.34 -10.85
N TYR A 56 -48.09 33.22 -9.52
CA TYR A 56 -47.26 34.01 -8.60
C TYR A 56 -45.76 33.73 -8.76
N MET A 57 -45.39 32.47 -9.02
CA MET A 57 -44.00 32.09 -9.33
C MET A 57 -43.48 32.80 -10.59
N LEU A 58 -44.30 32.91 -11.65
CA LEU A 58 -43.93 33.64 -12.86
C LEU A 58 -43.81 35.15 -12.62
N LEU A 59 -44.60 35.70 -11.69
CA LEU A 59 -44.48 37.08 -11.21
C LEU A 59 -43.30 37.31 -10.24
N LYS A 60 -42.53 36.27 -9.92
CA LYS A 60 -41.42 36.29 -8.96
C LYS A 60 -41.82 36.61 -7.52
N ASP A 61 -43.11 36.54 -7.18
CA ASP A 61 -43.58 36.58 -5.80
C ASP A 61 -43.54 35.18 -5.21
N TYR A 62 -42.34 34.77 -4.80
CA TYR A 62 -42.08 33.42 -4.31
C TYR A 62 -42.78 33.14 -2.97
N LYS A 63 -42.96 34.16 -2.12
CA LYS A 63 -43.59 34.01 -0.80
C LYS A 63 -45.06 33.61 -0.93
N THR A 64 -45.82 34.28 -1.79
CA THR A 64 -47.23 33.93 -2.02
C THR A 64 -47.35 32.65 -2.84
N ALA A 65 -46.43 32.39 -3.78
CA ALA A 65 -46.37 31.14 -4.51
C ALA A 65 -46.22 29.92 -3.57
N VAL A 66 -45.27 29.97 -2.63
CA VAL A 66 -45.04 28.91 -1.62
C VAL A 66 -46.29 28.68 -0.77
N SER A 67 -46.98 29.73 -0.32
CA SER A 67 -48.22 29.61 0.46
C SER A 67 -49.32 28.86 -0.31
N ASN A 68 -49.50 29.20 -1.59
CA ASN A 68 -50.45 28.54 -2.48
C ASN A 68 -50.08 27.06 -2.72
N PHE A 69 -48.81 26.78 -2.98
CA PHE A 69 -48.37 25.40 -3.16
C PHE A 69 -48.48 24.55 -1.88
N ARG A 70 -48.19 25.11 -0.70
CA ARG A 70 -48.42 24.45 0.59
C ARG A 70 -49.91 24.14 0.82
N ARG A 71 -50.81 25.07 0.47
CA ARG A 71 -52.26 24.82 0.54
C ARG A 71 -52.68 23.71 -0.43
N SER A 72 -52.14 23.71 -1.64
CA SER A 72 -52.38 22.65 -2.62
C SER A 72 -51.86 21.29 -2.14
N LEU A 73 -50.69 21.23 -1.51
CA LEU A 73 -50.10 19.98 -0.99
C LEU A 73 -50.92 19.39 0.15
N LYS A 74 -51.49 20.23 1.02
CA LYS A 74 -52.42 19.77 2.08
C LYS A 74 -53.66 19.07 1.52
N LEU A 75 -54.13 19.51 0.34
CA LEU A 75 -55.31 18.95 -0.32
C LEU A 75 -54.97 17.70 -1.15
N LEU A 76 -53.83 17.70 -1.84
CA LEU A 76 -53.35 16.56 -2.61
C LEU A 76 -51.83 16.48 -2.59
N HIS A 77 -51.35 15.37 -2.05
CA HIS A 77 -49.93 15.05 -1.99
C HIS A 77 -49.49 14.48 -3.34
N THR A 78 -48.86 15.31 -4.17
CA THR A 78 -48.22 14.85 -5.43
C THR A 78 -46.73 15.14 -5.41
N ALA A 79 -45.93 14.20 -5.92
CA ALA A 79 -44.48 14.33 -5.98
C ALA A 79 -44.02 15.52 -6.84
N GLU A 80 -44.70 15.82 -7.94
CA GLU A 80 -44.35 16.95 -8.80
C GLU A 80 -44.55 18.29 -8.10
N LEU A 81 -45.67 18.46 -7.42
CA LEU A 81 -45.97 19.67 -6.65
C LEU A 81 -45.02 19.81 -5.46
N GLY A 82 -44.68 18.70 -4.81
CA GLY A 82 -43.66 18.65 -3.74
C GLY A 82 -42.32 19.18 -4.23
N ARG A 83 -41.83 18.69 -5.37
CA ARG A 83 -40.58 19.17 -6.00
C ARG A 83 -40.62 20.66 -6.36
N ARG A 84 -41.70 21.13 -6.98
CA ARG A 84 -41.84 22.56 -7.32
C ARG A 84 -41.83 23.46 -6.09
N THR A 85 -42.53 23.04 -5.04
CA THR A 85 -42.58 23.77 -3.76
C THR A 85 -41.22 23.76 -3.07
N SER A 86 -40.53 22.61 -3.08
CA SER A 86 -39.18 22.46 -2.54
C SER A 86 -38.20 23.43 -3.21
N ASN A 87 -38.18 23.49 -4.55
CA ASN A 87 -37.29 24.40 -5.29
C ASN A 87 -37.54 25.89 -4.97
N LEU A 88 -38.79 26.27 -4.70
CA LEU A 88 -39.12 27.66 -4.33
C LEU A 88 -38.72 27.98 -2.89
N LEU A 89 -38.92 27.05 -1.97
CA LEU A 89 -38.42 27.17 -0.60
C LEU A 89 -36.90 27.25 -0.57
N ASP A 90 -36.22 26.50 -1.43
CA ASP A 90 -34.77 26.54 -1.59
C ASP A 90 -34.29 27.91 -2.12
N ALA A 91 -34.98 28.45 -3.12
CA ALA A 91 -34.69 29.80 -3.64
C ALA A 91 -34.95 30.91 -2.60
N GLU A 92 -36.02 30.81 -1.82
CA GLU A 92 -36.31 31.73 -0.71
C GLU A 92 -35.26 31.60 0.40
N GLY A 93 -34.89 30.38 0.77
CA GLY A 93 -33.84 30.09 1.74
C GLY A 93 -32.49 30.68 1.33
N LEU A 94 -32.12 30.61 0.05
CA LEU A 94 -30.93 31.26 -0.50
C LEU A 94 -30.97 32.78 -0.38
N ALA A 95 -32.14 33.41 -0.59
CA ALA A 95 -32.29 34.85 -0.40
C ALA A 95 -32.09 35.23 1.07
N ARG A 96 -32.68 34.48 2.00
CA ARG A 96 -32.51 34.66 3.46
C ARG A 96 -31.06 34.46 3.90
N LEU A 97 -30.38 33.46 3.33
CA LEU A 97 -28.96 33.21 3.57
C LEU A 97 -28.09 34.41 3.17
N ARG A 98 -28.37 35.03 2.02
CA ARG A 98 -27.67 36.26 1.58
C ARG A 98 -27.91 37.45 2.51
N HIS A 99 -29.09 37.53 3.12
CA HIS A 99 -29.43 38.52 4.13
C HIS A 99 -28.94 38.16 5.54
N GLN A 100 -28.15 37.08 5.70
CA GLN A 100 -27.64 36.58 6.99
C GLN A 100 -28.73 36.16 8.00
N GLU A 101 -29.96 35.92 7.54
CA GLU A 101 -31.06 35.39 8.36
C GLU A 101 -30.93 33.86 8.46
N LEU A 102 -29.88 33.42 9.17
CA LEU A 102 -29.46 32.01 9.18
C LEU A 102 -30.51 31.02 9.72
N PRO A 103 -31.22 31.29 10.85
CA PRO A 103 -32.20 30.35 11.38
C PRO A 103 -33.37 30.11 10.43
N ASP A 104 -33.86 31.18 9.80
CA ASP A 104 -34.97 31.13 8.85
C ASP A 104 -34.55 30.42 7.57
N ALA A 105 -33.33 30.66 7.09
CA ALA A 105 -32.77 29.93 5.95
C ALA A 105 -32.71 28.41 6.23
N ILE A 106 -32.18 27.98 7.38
CA ILE A 106 -32.10 26.56 7.76
C ILE A 106 -33.51 25.93 7.84
N PHE A 107 -34.48 26.66 8.40
CA PHE A 107 -35.86 26.20 8.47
C PHE A 107 -36.44 25.99 7.07
N LEU A 108 -36.26 26.95 6.16
CA LEU A 108 -36.73 26.87 4.78
C LEU A 108 -36.08 25.71 4.01
N PHE A 109 -34.77 25.51 4.14
CA PHE A 109 -34.09 24.39 3.51
C PHE A 109 -34.53 23.04 4.08
N SER A 110 -34.79 22.96 5.39
CA SER A 110 -35.29 21.73 6.00
C SER A 110 -36.70 21.41 5.49
N ALA A 111 -37.58 22.41 5.42
CA ALA A 111 -38.91 22.25 4.83
C ALA A 111 -38.85 21.90 3.33
N ALA A 112 -37.84 22.38 2.59
CA ALA A 112 -37.63 22.00 1.21
C ALA A 112 -37.22 20.51 1.08
N LEU A 113 -36.34 20.03 1.95
CA LEU A 113 -35.89 18.64 1.99
C LEU A 113 -36.99 17.66 2.45
N ASP A 114 -37.89 18.08 3.34
CA ASP A 114 -39.05 17.28 3.73
C ASP A 114 -39.99 17.00 2.54
N LEU A 115 -40.07 17.95 1.59
CA LEU A 115 -40.90 17.84 0.39
C LEU A 115 -40.20 17.11 -0.76
N ASP A 116 -38.89 17.32 -0.92
CA ASP A 116 -38.07 16.62 -1.90
C ASP A 116 -36.69 16.25 -1.35
N PRO A 117 -36.54 15.05 -0.78
CA PRO A 117 -35.26 14.55 -0.30
C PRO A 117 -34.25 14.27 -1.44
N SER A 118 -34.67 14.29 -2.71
CA SER A 118 -33.82 14.00 -3.87
C SER A 118 -33.00 15.21 -4.34
N ASN A 119 -33.40 16.43 -3.94
CA ASN A 119 -32.65 17.64 -4.28
C ASN A 119 -31.35 17.73 -3.47
N ILE A 120 -30.26 17.27 -4.08
CA ILE A 120 -28.93 17.23 -3.46
C ILE A 120 -28.35 18.62 -3.16
N TYR A 121 -28.70 19.66 -3.93
CA TYR A 121 -28.17 21.01 -3.76
C TYR A 121 -28.73 21.69 -2.50
N CYS A 122 -29.96 21.36 -2.12
CA CYS A 122 -30.56 21.89 -0.90
C CYS A 122 -29.80 21.45 0.37
N TYR A 123 -29.19 20.25 0.36
CA TYR A 123 -28.29 19.83 1.45
C TYR A 123 -27.06 20.73 1.57
N VAL A 124 -26.50 21.17 0.43
CA VAL A 124 -25.35 22.11 0.41
C VAL A 124 -25.78 23.47 0.91
N HIS A 125 -26.90 24.02 0.45
CA HIS A 125 -27.39 25.32 0.93
C HIS A 125 -27.68 25.32 2.43
N ARG A 126 -28.31 24.24 2.94
CA ARG A 126 -28.53 24.07 4.37
C ARG A 126 -27.21 23.99 5.15
N ALA A 127 -26.24 23.24 4.63
CA ALA A 127 -24.92 23.13 5.24
C ALA A 127 -24.22 24.50 5.31
N LEU A 128 -24.31 25.32 4.26
CA LEU A 128 -23.77 26.69 4.26
C LEU A 128 -24.40 27.56 5.35
N ALA A 129 -25.72 27.49 5.52
CA ALA A 129 -26.42 28.21 6.58
C ALA A 129 -26.04 27.69 7.99
N GLN A 130 -25.88 26.37 8.15
CA GLN A 130 -25.44 25.73 9.39
C GLN A 130 -24.00 26.10 9.76
N ILE A 131 -23.10 26.21 8.79
CA ILE A 131 -21.72 26.68 8.99
C ILE A 131 -21.74 28.11 9.54
N GLY A 132 -22.59 28.99 9.00
CA GLY A 132 -22.79 30.34 9.54
C GLY A 132 -23.23 30.35 11.01
N GLN A 133 -23.96 29.33 11.46
CA GLN A 133 -24.37 29.14 12.87
C GLN A 133 -23.36 28.36 13.71
N SER A 134 -22.17 28.05 13.19
CA SER A 134 -21.18 27.16 13.83
C SER A 134 -21.69 25.74 14.13
N LYS A 135 -22.76 25.29 13.45
CA LYS A 135 -23.28 23.91 13.53
C LYS A 135 -22.55 22.99 12.55
N LEU A 136 -21.25 22.83 12.79
CA LEU A 136 -20.34 22.20 11.85
C LEU A 136 -20.63 20.70 11.63
N ASP A 137 -20.97 19.96 12.68
CA ASP A 137 -21.24 18.52 12.59
C ASP A 137 -22.49 18.20 11.75
N GLU A 138 -23.54 19.01 11.88
CA GLU A 138 -24.75 18.87 11.06
C GLU A 138 -24.50 19.23 9.60
N ALA A 139 -23.71 20.28 9.37
CA ALA A 139 -23.30 20.69 8.03
C ALA A 139 -22.53 19.57 7.32
N LEU A 140 -21.58 18.92 8.01
CA LEU A 140 -20.82 17.80 7.46
C LEU A 140 -21.72 16.63 7.02
N LYS A 141 -22.76 16.29 7.79
CA LYS A 141 -23.74 15.26 7.41
C LYS A 141 -24.42 15.61 6.09
N GLY A 142 -24.86 16.86 5.92
CA GLY A 142 -25.49 17.34 4.69
C GLY A 142 -24.53 17.30 3.49
N LEU A 143 -23.28 17.75 3.68
CA LEU A 143 -22.27 17.75 2.63
C LEU A 143 -21.87 16.33 2.20
N ASN A 144 -21.80 15.38 3.12
CA ASN A 144 -21.51 13.98 2.78
C ASN A 144 -22.60 13.35 1.90
N ILE A 145 -23.88 13.63 2.18
CA ILE A 145 -25.00 13.18 1.32
C ILE A 145 -24.84 13.73 -0.10
N TYR A 146 -24.42 14.99 -0.25
CA TYR A 146 -24.13 15.57 -1.56
C TYR A 146 -22.97 14.83 -2.25
N LEU A 147 -21.87 14.59 -1.53
CA LEU A 147 -20.69 13.90 -2.07
C LEU A 147 -20.98 12.45 -2.48
N GLU A 148 -21.88 11.75 -1.81
CA GLU A 148 -22.30 10.39 -2.15
C GLU A 148 -23.15 10.34 -3.43
N ARG A 149 -24.06 11.31 -3.60
CA ARG A 149 -25.06 11.29 -4.68
C ARG A 149 -24.62 12.01 -5.96
N GLU A 150 -23.82 13.06 -5.84
CA GLU A 150 -23.29 13.77 -7.00
C GLU A 150 -22.36 12.83 -7.78
N GLN A 151 -22.32 12.94 -9.11
CA GLN A 151 -21.41 12.13 -9.95
C GLN A 151 -20.34 13.00 -10.61
N LYS A 152 -20.58 14.31 -10.73
CA LYS A 152 -19.66 15.23 -11.41
C LYS A 152 -18.45 15.55 -10.53
N PRO A 153 -17.21 15.20 -10.95
CA PRO A 153 -16.02 15.40 -10.13
C PRO A 153 -15.71 16.89 -9.89
N LYS A 154 -15.94 17.75 -10.88
CA LYS A 154 -15.71 19.21 -10.72
C LYS A 154 -16.63 19.84 -9.67
N ALA A 155 -17.89 19.41 -9.60
CA ALA A 155 -18.84 19.93 -8.60
C ALA A 155 -18.48 19.45 -7.17
N LYS A 156 -17.96 18.23 -7.04
CA LYS A 156 -17.47 17.70 -5.77
C LYS A 156 -16.21 18.39 -5.26
N LEU A 157 -15.36 18.94 -6.13
CA LEU A 157 -14.10 19.60 -5.76
C LEU A 157 -14.31 20.69 -4.71
N LEU A 158 -15.21 21.63 -4.98
CA LEU A 158 -15.51 22.73 -4.05
C LEU A 158 -16.03 22.22 -2.71
N ILE A 159 -16.88 21.19 -2.73
CA ILE A 159 -17.44 20.59 -1.51
C ILE A 159 -16.37 19.84 -0.71
N HIS A 160 -15.46 19.12 -1.36
CA HIS A 160 -14.34 18.49 -0.68
C HIS A 160 -13.41 19.52 -0.01
N LEU A 161 -13.14 20.66 -0.64
CA LEU A 161 -12.38 21.75 -0.03
C LEU A 161 -13.12 22.36 1.17
N LEU A 162 -14.43 22.57 1.05
CA LEU A 162 -15.25 23.06 2.16
C LEU A 162 -15.24 22.08 3.35
N VAL A 163 -15.43 20.79 3.09
CA VAL A 163 -15.38 19.74 4.11
C VAL A 163 -13.99 19.66 4.75
N ALA A 164 -12.91 19.81 3.97
CA ALA A 164 -11.56 19.86 4.52
C ALA A 164 -11.35 21.05 5.46
N ARG A 165 -11.87 22.23 5.09
CA ARG A 165 -11.81 23.44 5.91
C ARG A 165 -12.56 23.27 7.23
N ILE A 166 -13.76 22.70 7.19
CA ILE A 166 -14.57 22.43 8.39
C ILE A 166 -13.86 21.43 9.30
N ASN A 167 -13.35 20.33 8.76
CA ASN A 167 -12.64 19.33 9.55
C ASN A 167 -11.35 19.88 10.18
N LYS A 168 -10.66 20.81 9.49
CA LYS A 168 -9.56 21.56 10.09
C LYS A 168 -10.02 22.41 11.28
N GLN A 169 -11.16 23.09 11.19
CA GLN A 169 -11.73 23.88 12.29
C GLN A 169 -12.12 23.01 13.50
N ILE A 170 -12.64 21.80 13.25
CA ILE A 170 -12.97 20.80 14.28
C ILE A 170 -11.71 20.10 14.85
N LYS A 171 -10.51 20.40 14.33
CA LYS A 171 -9.23 19.74 14.67
C LYS A 171 -9.21 18.25 14.35
N ASN A 172 -9.86 17.87 13.24
CA ASN A 172 -9.82 16.52 12.68
C ASN A 172 -8.99 16.51 11.38
N PRO A 173 -7.64 16.49 11.47
CA PRO A 173 -6.76 16.66 10.31
C PRO A 173 -6.75 15.43 9.38
N THR A 174 -7.11 14.24 9.87
CA THR A 174 -7.07 12.99 9.10
C THR A 174 -8.16 12.97 8.04
N THR A 175 -9.40 13.27 8.43
CA THR A 175 -10.52 13.44 7.47
C THR A 175 -10.27 14.62 6.52
N ALA A 176 -9.70 15.72 7.01
CA ALA A 176 -9.31 16.84 6.17
C ALA A 176 -8.29 16.39 5.09
N ALA A 177 -7.29 15.59 5.45
CA ALA A 177 -6.30 15.08 4.50
C ALA A 177 -6.89 14.20 3.41
N VAL A 178 -7.87 13.34 3.73
CA VAL A 178 -8.58 12.53 2.73
C VAL A 178 -9.23 13.42 1.66
N HIS A 179 -9.93 14.47 2.09
CA HIS A 179 -10.63 15.37 1.17
C HIS A 179 -9.67 16.29 0.39
N VAL A 180 -8.57 16.75 1.00
CA VAL A 180 -7.52 17.50 0.31
C VAL A 180 -6.82 16.62 -0.75
N ASN A 181 -6.48 15.38 -0.42
CA ASN A 181 -5.88 14.45 -1.36
C ASN A 181 -6.83 14.11 -2.51
N TRP A 182 -8.13 14.01 -2.24
CA TRP A 182 -9.13 13.86 -3.29
C TRP A 182 -9.17 15.10 -4.20
N ALA A 183 -9.19 16.30 -3.62
CA ALA A 183 -9.19 17.55 -4.37
C ALA A 183 -7.97 17.67 -5.30
N LEU A 184 -6.77 17.36 -4.79
CA LEU A 184 -5.53 17.37 -5.56
C LEU A 184 -5.46 16.29 -6.66
N LYS A 185 -6.23 15.20 -6.55
CA LYS A 185 -6.35 14.21 -7.64
C LYS A 185 -7.15 14.75 -8.83
N ILE A 186 -8.17 15.55 -8.56
CA ILE A 186 -9.03 16.13 -9.60
C ILE A 186 -8.38 17.37 -10.21
N ASP A 187 -7.86 18.26 -9.36
CA ASP A 187 -7.16 19.47 -9.76
C ASP A 187 -5.86 19.62 -8.98
N PRO A 188 -4.74 19.13 -9.54
CA PRO A 188 -3.42 19.20 -8.90
C PRO A 188 -2.88 20.62 -8.72
N VAL A 189 -3.41 21.61 -9.46
CA VAL A 189 -2.91 22.98 -9.50
C VAL A 189 -3.72 23.90 -8.57
N ASN A 190 -4.79 23.38 -7.95
CA ASN A 190 -5.64 24.16 -7.06
C ASN A 190 -4.84 24.75 -5.88
N GLU A 191 -4.71 26.08 -5.84
CA GLU A 191 -3.90 26.77 -4.83
C GLU A 191 -4.38 26.52 -3.40
N GLU A 192 -5.69 26.47 -3.17
CA GLU A 192 -6.25 26.26 -1.84
C GLU A 192 -5.95 24.83 -1.36
N ALA A 193 -6.16 23.84 -2.21
CA ALA A 193 -5.85 22.44 -1.93
C ALA A 193 -4.36 22.26 -1.59
N LEU A 194 -3.47 22.90 -2.36
CA LEU A 194 -2.03 22.86 -2.12
C LEU A 194 -1.64 23.53 -0.80
N ARG A 195 -2.22 24.70 -0.47
CA ARG A 195 -1.97 25.38 0.81
C ARG A 195 -2.39 24.52 2.00
N LEU A 196 -3.56 23.88 1.94
CA LEU A 196 -4.03 22.96 2.98
C LEU A 196 -3.12 21.72 3.07
N TYR A 197 -2.70 21.16 1.93
CA TYR A 197 -1.81 20.01 1.89
C TYR A 197 -0.45 20.30 2.54
N VAL A 198 0.16 21.46 2.25
CA VAL A 198 1.43 21.88 2.88
C VAL A 198 1.31 21.97 4.40
N GLN A 199 0.20 22.48 4.91
CA GLN A 199 -0.05 22.55 6.36
C GLN A 199 -0.21 21.16 6.98
N LEU A 200 -0.94 20.26 6.32
CA LEU A 200 -1.12 18.88 6.77
C LEU A 200 0.21 18.11 6.76
N LYS A 201 1.05 18.35 5.74
CA LYS A 201 2.41 17.79 5.65
C LYS A 201 3.32 18.31 6.78
N GLY A 202 3.21 19.59 7.12
CA GLY A 202 3.88 20.16 8.30
C GLY A 202 3.49 19.42 9.57
N ARG A 203 2.17 19.21 9.78
CA ARG A 203 1.65 18.46 10.93
C ARG A 203 2.09 16.98 10.93
N ALA A 204 2.17 16.35 9.77
CA ALA A 204 2.71 14.99 9.65
C ALA A 204 4.18 14.93 10.09
N GLY A 205 4.99 15.93 9.72
CA GLY A 205 6.37 16.08 10.18
C GLY A 205 6.48 16.26 11.70
N GLU A 206 5.60 17.05 12.32
CA GLU A 206 5.52 17.18 13.78
C GLU A 206 5.20 15.84 14.46
N LEU A 207 4.20 15.11 13.96
CA LEU A 207 3.85 13.78 14.47
C LEU A 207 5.00 12.78 14.33
N PHE A 208 5.80 12.89 13.28
CA PHE A 208 7.00 12.07 13.11
C PHE A 208 8.09 12.40 14.15
N ALA A 209 8.27 13.69 14.47
CA ALA A 209 9.17 14.12 15.54
C ALA A 209 8.66 13.65 16.91
N GLU A 210 7.36 13.76 17.17
CA GLU A 210 6.71 13.23 18.39
C GLU A 210 6.91 11.70 18.50
N ALA A 211 6.71 10.96 17.41
CA ALA A 211 6.95 9.51 17.39
C ALA A 211 8.39 9.18 17.76
N THR A 212 9.36 9.94 17.24
CA THR A 212 10.78 9.77 17.58
C THR A 212 11.05 10.06 19.05
N ALA A 213 10.44 11.10 19.62
CA ALA A 213 10.53 11.40 21.05
C ALA A 213 9.93 10.29 21.93
N TYR A 214 8.80 9.69 21.52
CA TYR A 214 8.20 8.55 22.24
C TYR A 214 9.09 7.31 22.19
N LEU A 215 9.80 7.06 21.08
CA LEU A 215 10.77 5.97 21.01
C LEU A 215 11.94 6.16 21.96
N LEU A 216 12.47 7.39 22.08
CA LEU A 216 13.53 7.69 23.06
C LEU A 216 13.08 7.49 24.51
N ARG A 217 11.77 7.62 24.77
CA ARG A 217 11.14 7.34 26.08
C ARG A 217 10.73 5.87 26.24
N ASN A 218 11.12 5.00 25.32
CA ASN A 218 10.73 3.58 25.29
C ASN A 218 9.21 3.34 25.29
N GLN A 219 8.45 4.19 24.59
CA GLN A 219 6.99 4.07 24.42
C GLN A 219 6.62 3.77 22.96
N PRO A 220 6.88 2.55 22.46
CA PRO A 220 6.71 2.20 21.04
C PRO A 220 5.26 2.26 20.56
N LEU A 221 4.29 1.91 21.41
CA LEU A 221 2.86 1.95 21.05
C LEU A 221 2.40 3.37 20.68
N LYS A 222 2.75 4.38 21.50
CA LYS A 222 2.41 5.78 21.19
C LYS A 222 3.13 6.28 19.95
N ALA A 223 4.36 5.83 19.72
CA ALA A 223 5.08 6.17 18.50
C ALA A 223 4.37 5.60 17.25
N VAL A 224 3.89 4.36 17.31
CA VAL A 224 3.08 3.75 16.25
C VAL A 224 1.79 4.55 16.01
N ASP A 225 1.10 4.99 17.07
CA ASP A 225 -0.11 5.82 16.94
C ASP A 225 0.19 7.15 16.25
N CYS A 226 1.26 7.85 16.64
CA CYS A 226 1.70 9.08 15.97
C CYS A 226 2.01 8.83 14.47
N LEU A 227 2.71 7.74 14.16
CA LEU A 227 3.06 7.38 12.78
C LEU A 227 1.83 7.00 11.95
N LYS A 228 0.84 6.32 12.55
CA LYS A 228 -0.43 6.03 11.90
C LYS A 228 -1.13 7.32 11.45
N HIS A 229 -1.23 8.31 12.34
CA HIS A 229 -1.81 9.61 11.99
C HIS A 229 -0.95 10.33 10.94
N ALA A 230 0.39 10.30 11.04
CA ALA A 230 1.26 10.91 10.03
C ALA A 230 1.05 10.31 8.62
N ILE A 231 0.87 8.99 8.52
CA ILE A 231 0.58 8.28 7.26
C ILE A 231 -0.78 8.69 6.69
N GLU A 232 -1.79 8.87 7.55
CA GLU A 232 -3.11 9.36 7.11
C GLU A 232 -3.03 10.80 6.54
N LEU A 233 -2.12 11.63 7.06
CA LEU A 233 -1.92 13.01 6.61
C LEU A 233 -1.10 13.10 5.31
N ASP A 234 0.01 12.37 5.21
CA ASP A 234 0.83 12.31 3.99
C ASP A 234 1.20 10.86 3.63
N PRO A 235 0.30 10.15 2.92
CA PRO A 235 0.51 8.74 2.56
C PRO A 235 1.69 8.48 1.61
N LYS A 236 2.22 9.53 0.98
CA LYS A 236 3.32 9.42 0.01
C LYS A 236 4.69 9.46 0.68
N ASP A 237 4.79 9.93 1.92
CA ASP A 237 6.04 9.98 2.64
C ASP A 237 6.39 8.60 3.21
N THR A 238 7.29 7.91 2.52
CA THR A 238 7.69 6.54 2.85
C THR A 238 8.42 6.43 4.18
N ARG A 239 8.98 7.54 4.69
CA ARG A 239 9.73 7.55 5.96
C ARG A 239 8.86 7.10 7.13
N PHE A 240 7.56 7.40 7.09
CA PHE A 240 6.64 7.02 8.15
C PHE A 240 6.40 5.52 8.19
N LEU A 241 6.20 4.91 7.02
CA LEU A 241 6.01 3.46 6.87
C LEU A 241 7.28 2.69 7.23
N VAL A 242 8.45 3.12 6.73
CA VAL A 242 9.73 2.48 7.12
C VAL A 242 9.93 2.55 8.63
N ARG A 243 9.71 3.72 9.24
CA ARG A 243 9.86 3.88 10.69
C ARG A 243 8.88 3.01 11.46
N ARG A 244 7.61 2.93 11.03
CA ARG A 244 6.58 2.11 11.69
C ARG A 244 6.89 0.62 11.55
N GLY A 245 7.32 0.17 10.38
CA GLY A 245 7.76 -1.20 10.14
C GLY A 245 8.94 -1.60 11.02
N VAL A 246 9.93 -0.72 11.19
CA VAL A 246 11.05 -0.97 12.13
C VAL A 246 10.57 -1.12 13.57
N ILE A 247 9.60 -0.30 14.02
CA ILE A 247 9.05 -0.42 15.38
C ILE A 247 8.25 -1.71 15.53
N TYR A 248 7.40 -2.07 14.56
CA TYR A 248 6.66 -3.32 14.59
C TYR A 248 7.59 -4.54 14.66
N ARG A 249 8.68 -4.51 13.88
CA ARG A 249 9.72 -5.54 13.96
C ARG A 249 10.34 -5.62 15.36
N GLN A 250 10.68 -4.49 15.98
CA GLN A 250 11.20 -4.45 17.35
C GLN A 250 10.19 -4.97 18.38
N MET A 251 8.90 -4.88 18.10
CA MET A 251 7.82 -5.41 18.94
C MET A 251 7.48 -6.88 18.67
N GLY A 252 8.18 -7.54 17.73
CA GLY A 252 7.88 -8.92 17.30
C GLY A 252 6.65 -9.05 16.39
N LYS A 253 6.08 -7.93 15.93
CA LYS A 253 4.95 -7.90 14.99
C LYS A 253 5.47 -7.95 13.55
N TYR A 254 6.06 -9.07 13.17
CA TYR A 254 6.76 -9.20 11.88
C TYR A 254 5.83 -9.04 10.67
N ASN A 255 4.61 -9.57 10.71
CA ASN A 255 3.66 -9.46 9.59
C ASN A 255 3.24 -8.01 9.33
N ASP A 256 2.97 -7.23 10.38
CA ASP A 256 2.66 -5.80 10.26
C ASP A 256 3.86 -5.00 9.74
N ALA A 257 5.08 -5.39 10.16
CA ALA A 257 6.31 -4.77 9.67
C ALA A 257 6.56 -5.05 8.18
N VAL A 258 6.36 -6.29 7.74
CA VAL A 258 6.47 -6.69 6.32
C VAL A 258 5.47 -5.91 5.48
N ALA A 259 4.20 -5.84 5.90
CA ALA A 259 3.17 -5.10 5.17
C ALA A 259 3.52 -3.62 4.96
N ASP A 260 4.04 -2.96 6.00
CA ASP A 260 4.49 -1.55 5.90
C ASP A 260 5.68 -1.38 4.94
N LEU A 261 6.65 -2.29 4.97
CA LEU A 261 7.85 -2.23 4.14
C LEU A 261 7.55 -2.58 2.68
N GLU A 262 6.68 -3.54 2.43
CA GLU A 262 6.18 -3.86 1.09
C GLU A 262 5.41 -2.69 0.47
N ALA A 263 4.57 -2.00 1.27
CA ALA A 263 3.90 -0.78 0.81
C ALA A 263 4.91 0.31 0.38
N VAL A 264 6.06 0.43 1.06
CA VAL A 264 7.12 1.35 0.64
C VAL A 264 7.75 0.92 -0.68
N ILE A 265 7.99 -0.37 -0.87
CA ILE A 265 8.55 -0.91 -2.11
C ILE A 265 7.59 -0.65 -3.27
N GLU A 266 6.28 -0.84 -3.08
CA GLU A 266 5.26 -0.53 -4.07
C GLU A 266 5.24 0.97 -4.41
N LEU A 267 5.23 1.85 -3.39
CA LEU A 267 5.23 3.30 -3.58
C LEU A 267 6.48 3.81 -4.31
N THR A 268 7.64 3.19 -4.05
CA THR A 268 8.93 3.56 -4.63
C THR A 268 9.29 2.75 -5.87
N LYS A 269 8.42 1.83 -6.30
CA LYS A 269 8.66 0.89 -7.42
C LYS A 269 9.99 0.14 -7.26
N GLY A 270 10.31 -0.28 -6.04
CA GLY A 270 11.52 -1.05 -5.73
C GLY A 270 12.83 -0.27 -5.69
N THR A 271 12.78 1.07 -5.74
CA THR A 271 14.00 1.89 -5.69
C THR A 271 14.52 2.16 -4.27
N SER A 272 13.70 1.94 -3.24
CA SER A 272 14.10 2.18 -1.85
C SER A 272 14.99 1.05 -1.31
N THR A 273 16.31 1.29 -1.33
CA THR A 273 17.31 0.36 -0.76
C THR A 273 17.17 0.17 0.74
N ASP A 274 16.79 1.22 1.48
CA ASP A 274 16.57 1.14 2.93
C ASP A 274 15.38 0.23 3.26
N ALA A 275 14.26 0.36 2.54
CA ALA A 275 13.10 -0.50 2.74
C ALA A 275 13.40 -1.97 2.40
N LEU A 276 14.13 -2.22 1.30
CA LEU A 276 14.57 -3.58 0.93
C LEU A 276 15.47 -4.19 2.01
N ARG A 277 16.43 -3.42 2.52
CA ARG A 277 17.30 -3.86 3.62
C ARG A 277 16.53 -4.14 4.89
N GLN A 278 15.63 -3.25 5.31
CA GLN A 278 14.79 -3.49 6.50
C GLN A 278 13.87 -4.69 6.29
N LEU A 279 13.37 -4.92 5.08
CA LEU A 279 12.52 -6.08 4.77
C LEU A 279 13.31 -7.38 4.90
N ALA A 280 14.53 -7.45 4.37
CA ALA A 280 15.42 -8.59 4.54
C ALA A 280 15.72 -8.87 6.02
N ILE A 281 16.00 -7.83 6.81
CA ILE A 281 16.22 -7.96 8.27
C ILE A 281 14.94 -8.46 8.97
N THR A 282 13.76 -7.98 8.56
CA THR A 282 12.47 -8.40 9.11
C THR A 282 12.20 -9.87 8.83
N TYR A 283 12.37 -10.30 7.58
CA TYR A 283 12.26 -11.72 7.21
C TYR A 283 13.27 -12.57 7.95
N ASN A 284 14.52 -12.13 8.07
CA ASN A 284 15.53 -12.88 8.84
C ASN A 284 15.09 -13.09 10.31
N GLN A 285 14.53 -12.07 10.96
CA GLN A 285 14.06 -12.20 12.34
C GLN A 285 12.82 -13.10 12.46
N LEU A 286 11.89 -13.01 11.51
CA LEU A 286 10.75 -13.94 11.45
C LEU A 286 11.21 -15.39 11.22
N GLY A 287 12.21 -15.60 10.36
CA GLY A 287 12.81 -16.91 10.12
C GLY A 287 13.49 -17.49 11.37
N ILE A 288 14.17 -16.64 12.16
CA ILE A 288 14.76 -17.05 13.44
C ILE A 288 13.67 -17.48 14.43
N GLU A 289 12.55 -16.75 14.51
CA GLU A 289 11.42 -17.12 15.37
C GLU A 289 10.85 -18.50 14.98
N LEU A 290 10.62 -18.73 13.69
CA LEU A 290 10.16 -20.02 13.16
C LEU A 290 11.17 -21.14 13.41
N TYR A 291 12.47 -20.86 13.26
CA TYR A 291 13.54 -21.81 13.60
C TYR A 291 13.49 -22.19 15.08
N SER A 292 13.30 -21.22 15.97
CA SER A 292 13.17 -21.46 17.42
C SER A 292 11.94 -22.31 17.77
N ALA A 293 10.85 -22.15 16.99
CA ALA A 293 9.66 -22.99 17.05
C ALA A 293 9.83 -24.38 16.43
N ARG A 294 11.03 -24.69 15.89
CA ARG A 294 11.37 -25.93 15.15
C ARG A 294 10.58 -26.12 13.85
N GLU A 295 10.03 -25.04 13.30
CA GLU A 295 9.32 -25.05 12.01
C GLU A 295 10.29 -24.83 10.85
N TYR A 296 11.28 -25.71 10.71
CA TYR A 296 12.43 -25.52 9.82
C TYR A 296 12.05 -25.31 8.35
N THR A 297 11.03 -26.02 7.84
CA THR A 297 10.59 -25.88 6.44
C THR A 297 9.98 -24.50 6.15
N GLN A 298 9.23 -23.94 7.10
CA GLN A 298 8.67 -22.61 6.98
C GLN A 298 9.77 -21.55 7.13
N ALA A 299 10.68 -21.74 8.09
CA ALA A 299 11.84 -20.88 8.28
C ALA A 299 12.69 -20.79 7.00
N LEU A 300 12.95 -21.91 6.31
CA LEU A 300 13.63 -21.93 5.01
C LEU A 300 12.91 -21.07 3.96
N GLY A 301 11.59 -21.17 3.88
CA GLY A 301 10.77 -20.35 2.99
C GLY A 301 10.98 -18.85 3.25
N ILE A 302 10.97 -18.45 4.52
CA ILE A 302 11.20 -17.06 4.93
C ILE A 302 12.64 -16.61 4.69
N PHE A 303 13.66 -17.43 5.00
CA PHE A 303 15.06 -17.09 4.71
C PHE A 303 15.33 -16.93 3.21
N ASN A 304 14.68 -17.73 2.37
CA ASN A 304 14.75 -17.56 0.92
C ASN A 304 14.14 -16.23 0.46
N LEU A 305 13.07 -15.75 1.10
CA LEU A 305 12.55 -14.40 0.85
C LEU A 305 13.53 -13.33 1.31
N ALA A 306 14.15 -13.49 2.49
CA ALA A 306 15.15 -12.56 2.99
C ALA A 306 16.35 -12.41 2.01
N MET A 307 16.86 -13.53 1.49
CA MET A 307 17.98 -13.53 0.52
C MET A 307 17.64 -12.89 -0.83
N LYS A 308 16.37 -12.88 -1.25
CA LYS A 308 15.97 -12.18 -2.49
C LYS A 308 16.19 -10.67 -2.39
N HIS A 309 16.10 -10.12 -1.18
CA HIS A 309 16.21 -8.68 -0.92
C HIS A 309 17.61 -8.28 -0.44
N ASP A 310 18.31 -9.17 0.26
CA ASP A 310 19.70 -8.98 0.69
C ASP A 310 20.48 -10.29 0.57
N SER A 311 21.05 -10.54 -0.62
CA SER A 311 21.84 -11.74 -0.89
C SER A 311 23.24 -11.68 -0.29
N GLU A 312 23.70 -10.52 0.17
CA GLU A 312 25.07 -10.31 0.65
C GLU A 312 25.17 -10.36 2.19
N SER A 313 24.10 -10.78 2.87
CA SER A 313 24.06 -10.89 4.33
C SER A 313 24.57 -12.26 4.81
N PRO A 314 25.73 -12.33 5.50
CA PRO A 314 26.25 -13.60 6.03
C PRO A 314 25.28 -14.24 7.02
N SER A 315 24.62 -13.43 7.86
CA SER A 315 23.71 -13.91 8.89
C SER A 315 22.52 -14.68 8.34
N ILE A 316 21.98 -14.28 7.18
CA ILE A 316 20.85 -14.98 6.55
C ILE A 316 21.30 -16.37 6.07
N CYS A 317 22.48 -16.45 5.43
CA CYS A 317 23.05 -17.71 4.96
C CYS A 317 23.35 -18.65 6.13
N ILE A 318 23.90 -18.14 7.24
CA ILE A 318 24.13 -18.94 8.46
C ILE A 318 22.82 -19.50 8.98
N ASN A 319 21.78 -18.68 9.13
CA ASN A 319 20.49 -19.12 9.66
C ASN A 319 19.78 -20.14 8.74
N ARG A 320 19.91 -19.97 7.42
CA ARG A 320 19.40 -20.94 6.44
C ARG A 320 20.17 -22.26 6.48
N GLY A 321 21.50 -22.18 6.57
CA GLY A 321 22.38 -23.34 6.76
C GLY A 321 22.06 -24.11 8.06
N ASP A 322 21.76 -23.39 9.14
CA ASP A 322 21.31 -23.99 10.41
C ASP A 322 20.01 -24.76 10.25
N CYS A 323 19.05 -24.25 9.46
CA CYS A 323 17.82 -25.00 9.16
C CYS A 323 18.13 -26.30 8.41
N TYR A 324 18.96 -26.23 7.36
CA TYR A 324 19.36 -27.43 6.61
C TYR A 324 20.08 -28.44 7.49
N ARG A 325 20.93 -27.98 8.41
CA ARG A 325 21.61 -28.85 9.38
C ARG A 325 20.62 -29.58 10.28
N GLU A 326 19.64 -28.88 10.87
CA GLU A 326 18.62 -29.53 11.72
C GLU A 326 17.75 -30.52 10.92
N MET A 327 17.58 -30.28 9.63
CA MET A 327 16.91 -31.19 8.70
C MET A 327 17.80 -32.33 8.16
N GLN A 328 19.06 -32.42 8.60
CA GLN A 328 20.07 -33.38 8.14
C GLN A 328 20.48 -33.25 6.66
N GLU A 329 20.18 -32.12 6.03
CA GLU A 329 20.58 -31.78 4.66
C GLU A 329 21.99 -31.17 4.65
N VAL A 330 22.97 -31.99 5.04
CA VAL A 330 24.37 -31.58 5.27
C VAL A 330 25.00 -30.88 4.06
N GLY A 331 24.71 -31.33 2.84
CA GLY A 331 25.26 -30.74 1.62
C GLY A 331 24.83 -29.28 1.43
N LEU A 332 23.53 -29.00 1.57
CA LEU A 332 22.98 -27.65 1.42
C LEU A 332 23.45 -26.73 2.56
N ALA A 333 23.56 -27.26 3.78
CA ALA A 333 24.11 -26.51 4.91
C ALA A 333 25.57 -26.08 4.66
N LEU A 334 26.41 -26.98 4.12
CA LEU A 334 27.79 -26.65 3.75
C LEU A 334 27.86 -25.55 2.69
N GLU A 335 27.02 -25.60 1.65
CA GLU A 335 26.97 -24.56 0.61
C GLU A 335 26.68 -23.18 1.22
N ASP A 336 25.70 -23.10 2.12
CA ASP A 336 25.32 -21.85 2.79
C ASP A 336 26.41 -21.32 3.73
N TYR A 337 27.04 -22.19 4.52
CA TYR A 337 28.14 -21.78 5.39
C TYR A 337 29.38 -21.39 4.59
N LEU A 338 29.68 -22.05 3.48
CA LEU A 338 30.78 -21.66 2.58
C LEU A 338 30.51 -20.31 1.95
N HIS A 339 29.26 -20.03 1.56
CA HIS A 339 28.88 -18.73 1.05
C HIS A 339 29.02 -17.64 2.13
N ALA A 340 28.55 -17.90 3.35
CA ALA A 340 28.72 -16.99 4.49
C ALA A 340 30.21 -16.74 4.80
N HIS A 341 31.04 -17.78 4.76
CA HIS A 341 32.49 -17.67 4.97
C HIS A 341 33.16 -16.83 3.88
N LYS A 342 32.74 -16.97 2.61
CA LYS A 342 33.24 -16.13 1.52
C LYS A 342 32.90 -14.65 1.70
N LEU A 343 31.74 -14.35 2.31
CA LEU A 343 31.33 -12.98 2.61
C LEU A 343 32.09 -12.41 3.81
N ASN A 344 32.42 -13.24 4.80
CA ASN A 344 33.21 -12.86 5.98
C ASN A 344 34.14 -14.00 6.44
N GLU A 345 35.37 -13.99 5.92
CA GLU A 345 36.35 -15.05 6.21
C GLU A 345 36.83 -15.05 7.67
N ALA A 346 36.73 -13.90 8.35
CA ALA A 346 37.16 -13.72 9.74
C ALA A 346 36.15 -14.28 10.76
N ASP A 347 34.95 -14.69 10.33
CA ASP A 347 33.93 -15.21 11.22
C ASP A 347 34.31 -16.60 11.76
N SER A 348 34.72 -16.65 13.02
CA SER A 348 35.10 -17.88 13.71
C SER A 348 33.92 -18.84 13.87
N GLU A 349 32.70 -18.34 14.03
CA GLU A 349 31.51 -19.16 14.24
C GLU A 349 31.16 -19.95 12.98
N VAL A 350 31.28 -19.32 11.81
CA VAL A 350 31.08 -20.01 10.53
C VAL A 350 32.15 -21.08 10.30
N ARG A 351 33.41 -20.79 10.65
CA ARG A 351 34.50 -21.78 10.55
C ARG A 351 34.28 -22.97 11.47
N ILE A 352 33.76 -22.75 12.69
CA ILE A 352 33.34 -23.81 13.61
C ILE A 352 32.29 -24.68 12.94
N ARG A 353 31.20 -24.09 12.45
CA ARG A 353 30.11 -24.80 11.76
C ARG A 353 30.63 -25.63 10.60
N LEU A 354 31.41 -25.03 9.69
CA LEU A 354 32.04 -25.73 8.56
C LEU A 354 32.86 -26.94 9.04
N SER A 355 33.79 -26.74 9.97
CA SER A 355 34.66 -27.82 10.45
C SER A 355 33.87 -28.98 11.06
N THR A 356 32.85 -28.68 11.88
CA THR A 356 32.02 -29.69 12.52
C THR A 356 31.18 -30.46 11.51
N LEU A 357 30.71 -29.80 10.46
CA LEU A 357 29.93 -30.44 9.39
C LEU A 357 30.79 -31.32 8.48
N TYR A 358 32.00 -30.86 8.16
CA TYR A 358 33.00 -31.66 7.45
C TYR A 358 33.39 -32.91 8.25
N ASP A 359 33.62 -32.77 9.56
CA ASP A 359 33.92 -33.91 10.43
C ASP A 359 32.76 -34.91 10.50
N ALA A 360 31.53 -34.42 10.74
CA ALA A 360 30.34 -35.26 10.77
C ALA A 360 30.13 -36.00 9.45
N ARG A 361 30.28 -35.32 8.30
CA ARG A 361 30.17 -35.96 6.98
C ARG A 361 31.30 -36.98 6.75
N GLY A 362 32.52 -36.65 7.20
CA GLY A 362 33.66 -37.56 7.18
C GLY A 362 33.41 -38.86 7.95
N LEU A 363 32.81 -38.77 9.13
CA LEU A 363 32.38 -39.95 9.91
C LEU A 363 31.33 -40.77 9.15
N THR A 364 30.33 -40.11 8.54
CA THR A 364 29.33 -40.86 7.75
C THR A 364 29.93 -41.59 6.54
N TYR A 365 30.98 -41.05 5.92
CA TYR A 365 31.69 -41.73 4.85
C TYR A 365 32.58 -42.85 5.37
N PHE A 366 33.20 -42.67 6.53
CA PHE A 366 33.96 -43.71 7.21
C PHE A 366 33.09 -44.94 7.51
N ASP A 367 31.92 -44.72 8.12
CA ASP A 367 30.97 -45.78 8.47
C ASP A 367 30.43 -46.53 7.23
N ARG A 368 30.41 -45.86 6.07
CA ARG A 368 30.02 -46.45 4.78
C ARG A 368 31.19 -47.12 4.05
N GLY A 369 32.40 -47.10 4.61
CA GLY A 369 33.61 -47.65 3.99
C GLY A 369 34.18 -46.81 2.85
N MET A 370 33.68 -45.58 2.63
CA MET A 370 34.21 -44.64 1.65
C MET A 370 35.40 -43.89 2.24
N LEU A 371 36.49 -44.62 2.47
CA LEU A 371 37.64 -44.14 3.25
C LEU A 371 38.38 -42.97 2.58
N ASP A 372 38.52 -42.95 1.25
CA ASP A 372 39.16 -41.82 0.53
C ASP A 372 38.37 -40.51 0.70
N ASP A 373 37.04 -40.57 0.58
CA ASP A 373 36.19 -39.40 0.76
C ASP A 373 36.19 -38.96 2.22
N SER A 374 36.09 -39.90 3.15
CA SER A 374 36.22 -39.64 4.59
C SER A 374 37.53 -38.90 4.94
N TYR A 375 38.66 -39.35 4.39
CA TYR A 375 39.96 -38.69 4.58
C TYR A 375 39.98 -37.25 4.06
N ARG A 376 39.33 -36.98 2.91
CA ARG A 376 39.22 -35.63 2.35
C ARG A 376 38.38 -34.72 3.24
N GLU A 377 37.25 -35.22 3.74
CA GLU A 377 36.36 -34.46 4.63
C GLU A 377 37.05 -34.08 5.94
N PHE A 378 37.74 -35.02 6.61
CA PHE A 378 38.52 -34.70 7.81
C PHE A 378 39.65 -33.70 7.52
N SER A 379 40.26 -33.80 6.34
CA SER A 379 41.24 -32.79 5.92
C SER A 379 40.62 -31.41 5.79
N GLN A 380 39.41 -31.29 5.25
CA GLN A 380 38.68 -30.01 5.21
C GLN A 380 38.38 -29.50 6.63
N ALA A 381 37.92 -30.35 7.54
CA ALA A 381 37.68 -29.97 8.94
C ALA A 381 38.93 -29.34 9.59
N ILE A 382 40.09 -29.94 9.39
CA ILE A 382 41.39 -29.45 9.86
C ILE A 382 41.76 -28.09 9.22
N THR A 383 41.49 -27.90 7.92
CA THR A 383 41.79 -26.62 7.26
C THR A 383 41.01 -25.46 7.88
N PHE A 384 39.74 -25.68 8.22
CA PHE A 384 38.92 -24.66 8.85
C PHE A 384 39.31 -24.45 10.32
N LEU A 385 39.61 -25.52 11.06
CA LEU A 385 39.99 -25.45 12.47
C LEU A 385 41.14 -26.42 12.82
N PRO A 386 42.40 -25.97 12.73
CA PRO A 386 43.57 -26.83 12.93
C PRO A 386 43.90 -27.10 14.41
N GLN A 387 43.22 -26.46 15.37
CA GLN A 387 43.44 -26.69 16.81
C GLN A 387 42.45 -27.72 17.40
N VAL A 388 41.92 -28.55 16.49
CA VAL A 388 41.01 -29.70 16.57
C VAL A 388 41.59 -31.10 16.85
N PRO A 389 42.06 -31.53 18.05
CA PRO A 389 42.70 -32.85 18.19
C PRO A 389 41.90 -34.02 17.59
N HIS A 390 40.58 -34.06 17.79
CA HIS A 390 39.73 -35.14 17.29
C HIS A 390 39.70 -35.24 15.76
N TYR A 391 39.79 -34.12 15.03
CA TYR A 391 39.83 -34.15 13.56
C TYR A 391 41.07 -34.88 13.03
N TYR A 392 42.23 -34.71 13.68
CA TYR A 392 43.46 -35.43 13.34
C TYR A 392 43.35 -36.91 13.73
N ILE A 393 42.74 -37.24 14.86
CA ILE A 393 42.51 -38.65 15.26
C ILE A 393 41.63 -39.37 14.23
N HIS A 394 40.54 -38.74 13.78
CA HIS A 394 39.65 -39.30 12.76
C HIS A 394 40.37 -39.52 11.43
N ARG A 395 41.14 -38.51 10.97
CA ARG A 395 41.94 -38.63 9.74
C ARG A 395 43.03 -39.69 9.85
N ALA A 396 43.76 -39.75 10.97
CA ALA A 396 44.80 -40.74 11.22
C ALA A 396 44.23 -42.16 11.23
N THR A 397 43.08 -42.36 11.89
CA THR A 397 42.40 -43.66 11.92
C THR A 397 41.97 -44.09 10.53
N THR A 398 41.41 -43.17 9.74
CA THR A 398 41.05 -43.42 8.33
C THR A 398 42.29 -43.75 7.49
N ALA A 399 43.41 -43.06 7.71
CA ALA A 399 44.66 -43.34 7.04
C ALA A 399 45.22 -44.74 7.38
N MET A 400 45.06 -45.21 8.63
CA MET A 400 45.43 -46.57 9.01
C MET A 400 44.60 -47.62 8.28
N GLU A 401 43.28 -47.41 8.17
CA GLU A 401 42.38 -48.30 7.42
C GLU A 401 42.73 -48.34 5.91
N LEU A 402 43.21 -47.22 5.35
CA LEU A 402 43.75 -47.13 3.99
C LEU A 402 45.16 -47.74 3.84
N GLY A 403 45.81 -48.14 4.94
CA GLY A 403 47.18 -48.65 4.95
C GLY A 403 48.28 -47.58 4.90
N ASN A 404 47.92 -46.30 5.00
CA ASN A 404 48.83 -45.15 4.96
C ASN A 404 49.38 -44.82 6.36
N PHE A 405 50.17 -45.72 6.93
CA PHE A 405 50.67 -45.61 8.30
C PHE A 405 51.56 -44.37 8.55
N GLU A 406 52.35 -43.94 7.57
CA GLU A 406 53.21 -42.76 7.71
C GLU A 406 52.38 -41.48 7.94
N SER A 407 51.30 -41.30 7.18
CA SER A 407 50.38 -40.16 7.35
C SER A 407 49.66 -40.23 8.70
N ALA A 408 49.26 -41.42 9.14
CA ALA A 408 48.63 -41.61 10.44
C ALA A 408 49.56 -41.22 11.60
N VAL A 409 50.84 -41.63 11.56
CA VAL A 409 51.86 -41.23 12.55
C VAL A 409 52.01 -39.71 12.59
N GLN A 410 52.04 -39.05 11.43
CA GLN A 410 52.17 -37.59 11.38
C GLN A 410 50.97 -36.90 12.04
N ASP A 411 49.75 -37.36 11.78
CA ASP A 411 48.55 -36.79 12.37
C ASP A 411 48.50 -37.02 13.89
N PHE A 412 48.86 -38.22 14.39
CA PHE A 412 48.95 -38.45 15.84
C PHE A 412 50.03 -37.60 16.52
N ARG A 413 51.14 -37.30 15.84
CA ARG A 413 52.12 -36.33 16.34
C ARG A 413 51.54 -34.92 16.45
N GLU A 414 50.73 -34.49 15.48
CA GLU A 414 50.03 -33.20 15.61
C GLU A 414 49.04 -33.21 16.77
N VAL A 415 48.32 -34.32 17.00
CA VAL A 415 47.45 -34.48 18.18
C VAL A 415 48.23 -34.25 19.48
N VAL A 416 49.37 -34.90 19.65
CA VAL A 416 50.20 -34.76 20.87
C VAL A 416 50.80 -33.35 21.01
N LYS A 417 51.04 -32.63 19.90
CA LYS A 417 51.45 -31.22 19.97
C LYS A 417 50.33 -30.31 20.46
N ILE A 418 49.09 -30.57 20.03
CA ILE A 418 47.92 -29.76 20.41
C ILE A 418 47.45 -30.12 21.83
N ASP A 419 47.39 -31.41 22.14
CA ASP A 419 47.01 -31.99 23.43
C ASP A 419 48.05 -33.03 23.89
N PRO A 420 49.06 -32.60 24.67
CA PRO A 420 50.14 -33.47 25.14
C PRO A 420 49.68 -34.63 26.04
N HIS A 421 48.47 -34.56 26.61
CA HIS A 421 47.94 -35.57 27.54
C HIS A 421 46.98 -36.54 26.85
N ASN A 422 46.88 -36.50 25.52
CA ASN A 422 46.00 -37.38 24.78
C ASN A 422 46.48 -38.84 24.79
N GLU A 423 45.96 -39.65 25.72
CA GLU A 423 46.36 -41.05 25.90
C GLU A 423 46.14 -41.90 24.64
N GLN A 424 45.05 -41.65 23.91
CA GLN A 424 44.72 -42.38 22.69
C GLN A 424 45.79 -42.17 21.61
N ALA A 425 46.25 -40.93 21.41
CA ALA A 425 47.28 -40.63 20.42
C ALA A 425 48.63 -41.26 20.80
N TRP A 426 49.02 -41.21 22.07
CA TRP A 426 50.25 -41.86 22.56
C TRP A 426 50.21 -43.38 22.39
N ALA A 427 49.08 -44.02 22.71
CA ALA A 427 48.90 -45.45 22.54
C ALA A 427 49.00 -45.86 21.05
N LYS A 428 48.40 -45.07 20.15
CA LYS A 428 48.48 -45.30 18.70
C LYS A 428 49.89 -45.09 18.14
N LEU A 429 50.61 -44.06 18.56
CA LEU A 429 52.01 -43.84 18.17
C LEU A 429 52.92 -44.97 18.61
N SER A 430 52.81 -45.41 19.87
CA SER A 430 53.58 -46.53 20.38
C SER A 430 53.27 -47.84 19.65
N ALA A 431 52.01 -48.08 19.28
CA ALA A 431 51.61 -49.26 18.51
C ALA A 431 52.14 -49.23 17.07
N LEU A 432 52.34 -48.03 16.50
CA LEU A 432 52.90 -47.81 15.16
C LEU A 432 54.44 -47.75 15.16
N GLY A 433 55.10 -47.99 16.30
CA GLY A 433 56.56 -48.02 16.42
C GLY A 433 57.22 -46.65 16.54
N ASP A 434 56.45 -45.59 16.85
CA ASP A 434 56.95 -44.24 17.13
C ASP A 434 56.94 -43.98 18.63
N HIS A 435 58.05 -44.29 19.31
CA HIS A 435 58.34 -43.78 20.64
C HIS A 435 58.80 -42.34 20.46
N GLY A 436 58.08 -41.37 21.03
CA GLY A 436 58.24 -39.93 20.76
C GLY A 436 59.65 -39.36 20.99
N PRO A 437 59.83 -38.02 21.03
CA PRO A 437 61.15 -37.37 21.08
C PRO A 437 62.05 -37.68 22.30
N GLY A 438 61.69 -38.64 23.17
CA GLY A 438 62.36 -38.95 24.43
C GLY A 438 63.49 -39.99 24.38
N ASP A 439 63.62 -40.81 23.34
CA ASP A 439 64.54 -41.98 23.36
C ASP A 439 65.79 -41.84 22.47
N ARG A 440 66.32 -40.63 22.32
CA ARG A 440 67.64 -40.42 21.67
C ARG A 440 68.67 -39.74 22.56
N TYR A 441 68.77 -40.14 23.81
CA TYR A 441 69.99 -39.93 24.61
C TYR A 441 70.14 -41.07 25.63
N THR A 442 70.76 -42.18 25.21
CA THR A 442 71.89 -42.84 25.92
C THR A 442 72.32 -44.11 25.18
N SER A 443 73.58 -44.07 24.73
CA SER A 443 74.57 -45.16 24.61
C SER A 443 74.22 -46.51 23.97
N ASP A 444 75.05 -46.80 22.96
CA ASP A 444 75.58 -48.10 22.51
C ASP A 444 74.86 -48.90 21.40
N SER A 445 75.54 -48.84 20.24
CA SER A 445 75.64 -49.79 19.12
C SER A 445 75.68 -51.28 19.54
N PRO A 446 75.44 -52.29 18.65
CA PRO A 446 75.90 -52.31 17.26
C PRO A 446 75.10 -53.07 16.17
N LYS A 447 75.34 -52.62 14.92
CA LYS A 447 75.53 -53.37 13.66
C LYS A 447 74.65 -54.60 13.35
N ARG A 448 73.91 -54.50 12.23
CA ARG A 448 73.82 -55.46 11.08
C ARG A 448 72.88 -54.77 10.07
N GLY A 449 73.20 -54.46 8.81
CA GLY A 449 74.11 -55.09 7.86
C GLY A 449 73.29 -55.70 6.74
N ARG A 450 73.02 -54.94 5.66
CA ARG A 450 73.14 -55.38 4.25
C ARG A 450 72.70 -54.29 3.27
N ARG A 451 73.70 -53.82 2.52
CA ARG A 451 73.59 -53.31 1.15
C ARG A 451 72.80 -54.30 0.28
N GLN A 452 71.99 -53.78 -0.65
CA GLN A 452 72.20 -54.03 -2.07
C GLN A 452 71.63 -52.90 -2.93
N GLN A 453 72.25 -52.77 -4.09
CA GLN A 453 72.37 -51.58 -4.92
C GLN A 453 71.28 -51.48 -5.99
N ARG A 454 70.95 -50.22 -6.31
CA ARG A 454 70.82 -49.59 -7.65
C ARG A 454 70.12 -50.38 -8.78
N LYS A 455 69.22 -49.68 -9.47
CA LYS A 455 69.52 -49.16 -10.82
C LYS A 455 68.63 -47.99 -11.20
N SER A 456 69.31 -46.92 -11.60
CA SER A 456 68.82 -45.75 -12.32
C SER A 456 68.39 -46.09 -13.75
N LEU A 457 67.40 -45.38 -14.28
CA LEU A 457 67.34 -44.98 -15.69
C LEU A 457 66.51 -43.69 -15.81
N LYS A 458 67.17 -42.62 -16.24
CA LYS A 458 66.57 -41.44 -16.87
C LYS A 458 66.43 -41.73 -18.36
N THR A 459 65.33 -41.30 -18.99
CA THR A 459 65.27 -40.52 -20.26
C THR A 459 63.82 -40.33 -20.75
N THR A 460 63.39 -39.06 -20.73
CA THR A 460 62.75 -38.24 -21.80
C THR A 460 61.60 -38.75 -22.70
N GLU A 461 60.58 -37.87 -22.75
CA GLU A 461 59.79 -37.38 -23.91
C GLU A 461 58.69 -38.25 -24.56
N GLY A 462 57.55 -37.58 -24.87
CA GLY A 462 56.79 -37.87 -26.10
C GLY A 462 55.26 -38.09 -25.98
N THR A 463 54.51 -37.00 -25.96
CA THR A 463 53.23 -36.72 -26.68
C THR A 463 52.27 -37.82 -27.21
N LEU A 464 50.97 -37.54 -26.96
CA LEU A 464 49.77 -37.61 -27.84
C LEU A 464 48.99 -38.93 -28.07
N ALA A 465 47.70 -38.82 -27.69
CA ALA A 465 46.48 -39.16 -28.42
C ALA A 465 46.04 -40.63 -28.65
N GLY A 466 44.78 -40.90 -28.30
CA GLY A 466 43.81 -41.44 -29.26
C GLY A 466 43.28 -42.86 -29.03
N ALA A 467 42.02 -42.91 -28.54
CA ALA A 467 40.92 -43.78 -28.98
C ALA A 467 41.07 -45.32 -29.01
N ALA A 468 40.17 -46.01 -28.30
CA ALA A 468 39.09 -46.83 -28.88
C ALA A 468 38.37 -47.63 -27.78
N GLY A 469 37.04 -47.71 -27.88
CA GLY A 469 36.16 -48.38 -26.93
C GLY A 469 35.83 -49.83 -27.28
N VAL A 470 34.54 -50.17 -27.05
CA VAL A 470 33.89 -51.50 -27.07
C VAL A 470 33.91 -52.14 -25.68
N GLY A 471 32.81 -52.52 -25.01
CA GLY A 471 31.39 -52.57 -25.36
C GLY A 471 30.71 -53.64 -24.48
N GLY A 472 29.41 -53.49 -24.21
CA GLY A 472 28.56 -54.61 -23.79
C GLY A 472 27.79 -54.45 -22.48
N LEU A 473 26.59 -53.86 -22.56
CA LEU A 473 25.43 -54.25 -21.73
C LEU A 473 24.81 -55.52 -22.33
N PRO A 474 23.95 -56.26 -21.59
CA PRO A 474 22.52 -56.07 -21.89
C PRO A 474 21.53 -56.25 -20.71
N ALA A 475 20.36 -55.62 -20.91
CA ALA A 475 19.00 -56.17 -20.77
C ALA A 475 18.08 -55.76 -19.58
N ARG A 476 17.27 -54.71 -19.83
CA ARG A 476 15.82 -54.72 -20.18
C ARG A 476 14.77 -55.28 -19.18
N VAL A 477 13.90 -54.37 -18.68
CA VAL A 477 12.41 -54.50 -18.61
C VAL A 477 11.80 -53.10 -18.82
N LYS A 478 11.39 -52.71 -20.03
CA LYS A 478 10.02 -52.65 -20.59
C LYS A 478 8.93 -51.89 -19.79
N ALA A 479 8.72 -50.64 -20.23
CA ALA A 479 7.50 -50.06 -20.80
C ALA A 479 6.24 -49.80 -19.92
N ARG A 480 5.83 -48.53 -19.85
CA ARG A 480 4.86 -47.92 -20.78
C ARG A 480 4.82 -46.39 -20.67
N SER A 481 4.94 -45.75 -21.81
CA SER A 481 4.62 -44.36 -22.11
C SER A 481 3.15 -44.21 -22.47
N ARG A 482 2.55 -43.05 -22.17
CA ARG A 482 1.65 -42.34 -23.09
C ARG A 482 1.89 -40.83 -22.98
N SER A 483 1.99 -40.25 -24.17
CA SER A 483 2.41 -38.90 -24.54
C SER A 483 1.28 -37.86 -24.43
N PRO A 484 1.58 -36.56 -24.64
CA PRO A 484 0.73 -35.43 -24.30
C PRO A 484 -0.14 -34.95 -25.46
N THR A 485 -1.19 -34.19 -25.16
CA THR A 485 -1.98 -33.46 -26.17
C THR A 485 -2.09 -31.98 -25.80
N ARG A 486 -1.45 -31.17 -26.67
CA ARG A 486 -1.78 -29.82 -27.14
C ARG A 486 -3.11 -29.20 -26.68
N THR A 487 -3.02 -27.92 -26.29
CA THR A 487 -3.64 -26.69 -26.88
C THR A 487 -3.52 -25.59 -25.80
N SER A 488 -3.28 -24.30 -26.03
CA SER A 488 -2.87 -23.45 -27.14
C SER A 488 -2.96 -22.02 -26.57
N VAL A 489 -1.96 -21.17 -26.85
CA VAL A 489 -2.12 -19.72 -27.12
C VAL A 489 -2.78 -18.86 -26.03
N GLU A 490 -1.98 -18.11 -25.24
CA GLU A 490 -2.31 -16.75 -24.76
C GLU A 490 -1.17 -16.07 -23.95
N GLU A 491 0.08 -16.14 -24.42
CA GLU A 491 1.17 -15.29 -23.89
C GLU A 491 1.94 -14.67 -25.06
N LEU A 492 1.33 -13.68 -25.72
CA LEU A 492 2.02 -12.73 -26.62
C LEU A 492 1.07 -11.62 -27.11
N ALA A 493 0.56 -10.79 -26.20
CA ALA A 493 -0.15 -9.57 -26.58
C ALA A 493 -0.21 -8.53 -25.46
N PHE A 494 0.90 -7.87 -25.11
CA PHE A 494 0.80 -6.54 -24.48
C PHE A 494 2.02 -5.63 -24.66
N THR A 495 2.60 -5.59 -25.86
CA THR A 495 3.57 -4.54 -26.24
C THR A 495 3.53 -4.24 -27.74
N LYS A 496 2.41 -3.71 -28.27
CA LYS A 496 2.39 -2.96 -29.55
C LYS A 496 1.02 -2.33 -29.84
N ALA A 497 0.81 -1.09 -29.40
CA ALA A 497 -0.16 -0.17 -30.01
C ALA A 497 0.08 1.28 -29.54
N LEU A 498 1.34 1.72 -29.63
CA LEU A 498 1.75 3.12 -29.51
C LEU A 498 2.56 3.50 -30.74
N SER A 499 1.92 3.42 -31.91
CA SER A 499 2.36 4.10 -33.13
C SER A 499 1.25 3.93 -34.16
N ASP A 500 0.27 4.82 -34.15
CA ASP A 500 -0.24 5.33 -35.42
C ASP A 500 -1.14 6.54 -35.22
N ARG A 501 -0.87 7.54 -36.07
CA ARG A 501 -1.66 8.73 -36.40
C ARG A 501 -1.53 9.95 -35.48
N LYS A 502 -0.36 10.59 -35.64
CA LYS A 502 -0.30 12.06 -35.76
C LYS A 502 -0.68 12.49 -37.18
N GLY A 503 -1.69 13.36 -37.27
CA GLY A 503 -1.67 14.60 -38.06
C GLY A 503 -1.83 14.54 -39.58
N LYS A 504 -2.91 15.18 -40.07
CA LYS A 504 -3.03 16.07 -41.26
C LYS A 504 -4.50 16.08 -41.71
N THR A 505 -5.20 17.16 -42.11
CA THR A 505 -5.08 18.63 -42.10
C THR A 505 -6.34 19.13 -42.87
N VAL A 506 -6.71 20.41 -42.71
CA VAL A 506 -7.63 21.21 -43.58
C VAL A 506 -9.12 20.82 -43.49
N GLY A 507 -10.11 21.67 -43.27
CA GLY A 507 -10.27 23.10 -43.53
C GLY A 507 -11.52 23.26 -44.39
N THR A 508 -12.52 23.98 -43.84
CA THR A 508 -13.66 24.61 -44.55
C THR A 508 -14.59 23.75 -45.41
N LEU A 509 -15.84 23.59 -44.96
CA LEU A 509 -17.04 23.78 -45.79
C LEU A 509 -18.25 24.22 -44.95
N ARG A 510 -18.45 25.54 -45.01
CA ARG A 510 -19.67 26.34 -44.87
C ARG A 510 -21.04 25.62 -44.82
N SER A 511 -21.77 26.00 -43.77
CA SER A 511 -23.06 26.72 -43.80
C SER A 511 -24.37 26.03 -44.25
N GLN A 512 -25.42 26.35 -43.47
CA GLN A 512 -26.84 26.38 -43.80
C GLN A 512 -27.62 25.06 -43.69
N LEU A 513 -28.21 24.85 -42.51
CA LEU A 513 -29.68 24.84 -42.39
C LEU A 513 -30.07 25.53 -41.08
N ALA A 514 -30.66 26.71 -41.22
CA ALA A 514 -31.25 27.47 -40.15
C ALA A 514 -32.70 26.99 -39.93
N TYR A 515 -33.17 26.91 -38.67
CA TYR A 515 -34.12 27.87 -38.08
C TYR A 515 -35.01 27.25 -36.96
N LYS A 516 -35.13 28.00 -35.85
CA LYS A 516 -36.17 27.99 -34.78
C LYS A 516 -36.30 26.77 -33.86
N SER A 517 -35.67 26.86 -32.68
CA SER A 517 -36.31 27.45 -31.49
C SER A 517 -35.30 27.53 -30.34
N GLY A 518 -34.97 28.75 -29.91
CA GLY A 518 -33.97 29.01 -28.88
C GLY A 518 -34.42 28.52 -27.50
N LYS A 519 -33.56 27.71 -26.88
CA LYS A 519 -33.28 27.66 -25.44
C LYS A 519 -32.04 26.76 -25.26
N LYS A 520 -30.85 27.35 -25.24
CA LYS A 520 -29.66 26.69 -24.69
C LYS A 520 -29.82 26.71 -23.16
N LEU A 521 -29.90 25.52 -22.56
CA LEU A 521 -29.77 25.35 -21.12
C LEU A 521 -28.33 25.70 -20.74
N ASP A 522 -28.20 26.69 -19.88
CA ASP A 522 -26.97 27.34 -19.47
C ASP A 522 -26.22 26.42 -18.49
N THR A 523 -25.16 25.77 -18.96
CA THR A 523 -24.32 24.84 -18.17
C THR A 523 -23.24 25.54 -17.34
N GLY A 524 -23.39 26.84 -17.06
CA GLY A 524 -22.38 27.68 -16.37
C GLY A 524 -22.78 28.28 -15.03
N GLN A 525 -23.97 28.00 -14.48
CA GLN A 525 -24.49 28.77 -13.32
C GLN A 525 -23.94 28.37 -11.93
N ILE A 526 -23.05 27.38 -11.83
CA ILE A 526 -22.56 26.86 -10.54
C ILE A 526 -21.20 27.46 -10.16
N ASP A 527 -20.35 27.84 -11.12
CA ASP A 527 -18.96 28.25 -10.82
C ASP A 527 -18.88 29.65 -10.16
N ASP A 528 -19.75 30.60 -10.55
CA ASP A 528 -19.65 31.98 -10.03
C ASP A 528 -20.50 32.24 -8.77
N LYS A 529 -21.59 31.49 -8.54
CA LYS A 529 -22.56 31.83 -7.46
C LYS A 529 -22.13 31.46 -6.04
N TYR A 530 -21.10 30.64 -5.89
CA TYR A 530 -20.61 30.18 -4.58
C TYR A 530 -19.24 30.77 -4.20
N ALA A 531 -18.53 31.37 -5.15
CA ALA A 531 -17.24 32.00 -4.90
C ALA A 531 -17.35 33.12 -3.84
N ASP A 532 -18.42 33.93 -3.90
CA ASP A 532 -18.66 35.05 -2.97
C ASP A 532 -19.05 34.61 -1.54
N ILE A 533 -19.73 33.47 -1.40
CA ILE A 533 -20.13 32.94 -0.08
C ILE A 533 -18.93 32.26 0.60
N VAL A 534 -18.01 31.68 -0.19
CA VAL A 534 -16.79 31.02 0.29
C VAL A 534 -15.68 32.03 0.59
N SER A 535 -15.64 33.19 -0.10
CA SER A 535 -14.66 34.26 0.09
C SER A 535 -15.00 35.24 1.23
N GLY A 536 -16.28 35.35 1.60
CA GLY A 536 -16.77 36.27 2.65
C GLY A 536 -16.81 35.72 4.08
N MET A 537 -16.33 34.50 4.36
CA MET A 537 -16.31 33.97 5.73
C MET A 537 -15.07 34.48 6.50
N PRO A 538 -15.23 34.98 7.75
CA PRO A 538 -14.18 35.71 8.45
C PRO A 538 -12.97 34.83 8.74
N THR A 539 -11.81 35.23 8.20
CA THR A 539 -10.52 34.81 8.72
C THR A 539 -10.38 35.40 10.13
N GLY A 540 -10.13 34.54 11.10
CA GLY A 540 -10.00 34.96 12.49
C GLY A 540 -8.85 35.95 12.70
N SER A 541 -9.23 37.13 13.19
CA SER A 541 -8.53 37.98 14.18
C SER A 541 -7.55 39.09 13.73
N VAL A 542 -7.76 40.22 14.39
CA VAL A 542 -6.84 41.30 14.80
C VAL A 542 -6.97 42.63 14.04
N LYS A 543 -7.18 43.66 14.87
CA LYS A 543 -7.38 45.09 14.61
C LYS A 543 -6.40 45.71 13.61
N GLY A 544 -6.90 46.69 12.85
CA GLY A 544 -6.17 47.92 12.56
C GLY A 544 -5.96 48.25 11.08
N VAL A 545 -6.47 49.42 10.72
CA VAL A 545 -5.99 50.35 9.66
C VAL A 545 -6.59 50.19 8.25
N ALA A 546 -7.42 51.21 7.96
CA ALA A 546 -7.67 51.93 6.71
C ALA A 546 -7.91 51.15 5.40
N ASN A 547 -9.17 51.14 4.96
CA ASN A 547 -9.52 50.93 3.56
C ASN A 547 -9.66 52.31 2.87
N PRO A 548 -8.85 52.63 1.85
CA PRO A 548 -9.14 53.73 0.95
C PRO A 548 -10.19 53.27 -0.07
N TYR A 549 -11.33 53.96 -0.11
CA TYR A 549 -12.35 53.89 -1.17
C TYR A 549 -11.73 54.02 -2.60
N PRO A 550 -12.46 53.70 -3.72
CA PRO A 550 -13.92 53.78 -3.85
C PRO A 550 -14.65 52.70 -4.70
N GLU A 551 -15.96 52.59 -4.45
CA GLU A 551 -16.98 52.06 -5.38
C GLU A 551 -17.12 52.97 -6.65
N PRO A 552 -18.10 52.77 -7.54
CA PRO A 552 -18.23 51.68 -8.52
C PRO A 552 -18.38 52.25 -9.95
N ILE A 553 -18.08 51.51 -11.01
CA ILE A 553 -18.60 51.85 -12.34
C ILE A 553 -19.21 50.62 -13.00
N MET A 554 -20.50 50.76 -13.28
CA MET A 554 -21.32 49.88 -14.09
C MET A 554 -20.66 49.52 -15.42
N LYS A 555 -20.62 48.23 -15.76
CA LYS A 555 -21.42 47.64 -16.86
C LYS A 555 -21.30 46.13 -16.88
#